data_AF-A0AAV0TUF5-F1
#
_entry.id   AF-A0AAV0TUF5-F1
#
_cell.length_a   1.000
_cell.length_b   1.000
_cell.length_c   1.000
_cell.angle_alpha   90.00
_cell.angle_beta   90.00
_cell.angle_gamma   90.00
#
_symmetry.space_group_name_H-M   'P 1'
#
loop_
_entity.id
_entity.type
_entity.pdbx_description
1 polymer ?
#
loop_
_entity_poly.entity_id
_entity_poly.type
_entity_poly.pdbx_seq_one_letter_code
_entity_poly.pdbx_strand_id
1 'polypeptide(L)'
;MYAKARAVARLMIRNEQEQTPYTSEKVESWAFCTGWLVGRGNHLITNHHCIKDAAVIGRIGSNRTVEAVVGFMAETKCCREVGFIEKVGIVEATRVSVVAENPELDYALMRVLTNDSTVDLARRYGYLRLRATGPVDGEPIYIPQHPRGEPKEIASVKDGKPAVVEVLPANTMKFSALLSRKSDIEPTVWYNADTEPGSSGSPVLSRKDNTVVALHRAGSSEAGYSASTGLFNAGIRTDLIARDLQRRRVLPKDALAT
;
A
#
# COMPACT_ATOMS: atom_id res chain seq x y z
N MET A 1 3.65 16.87 1.65
CA MET A 1 2.43 16.03 1.74
C MET A 1 1.63 16.02 0.45
N TYR A 2 0.81 17.04 0.12
CA TYR A 2 -0.15 16.99 -1.01
C TYR A 2 0.47 16.67 -2.38
N ALA A 3 1.58 17.31 -2.75
CA ALA A 3 2.23 17.05 -4.04
C ALA A 3 2.65 15.57 -4.20
N LYS A 4 3.02 14.91 -3.11
CA LYS A 4 3.43 13.50 -3.09
C LYS A 4 2.23 12.55 -3.02
N ALA A 5 1.14 12.98 -2.38
CA ALA A 5 -0.12 12.24 -2.32
C ALA A 5 -0.75 12.02 -3.71
N ARG A 6 -0.41 12.84 -4.72
CA ARG A 6 -0.83 12.63 -6.11
C ARG A 6 -0.42 11.28 -6.69
N ALA A 7 0.71 10.73 -6.25
CA ALA A 7 1.23 9.43 -6.69
C ALA A 7 0.51 8.24 -6.04
N VAL A 8 -0.48 8.49 -5.17
CA VAL A 8 -1.22 7.47 -4.44
C VAL A 8 -2.53 7.18 -5.16
N ALA A 9 -2.76 5.90 -5.41
CA ALA A 9 -3.89 5.37 -6.14
C ALA A 9 -4.87 4.66 -5.21
N ARG A 10 -6.14 4.80 -5.54
CA ARG A 10 -7.22 3.94 -5.08
C ARG A 10 -7.22 2.66 -5.89
N LEU A 11 -7.24 1.50 -5.23
CA LEU A 11 -7.32 0.20 -5.87
C LEU A 11 -8.65 -0.49 -5.53
N MET A 12 -9.33 -0.98 -6.56
CA MET A 12 -10.42 -1.94 -6.42
C MET A 12 -10.01 -3.19 -7.19
N ILE A 13 -9.81 -4.30 -6.50
CA ILE A 13 -9.26 -5.53 -7.05
C ILE A 13 -10.35 -6.59 -7.05
N ARG A 14 -10.65 -7.18 -8.20
CA ARG A 14 -11.67 -8.22 -8.28
C ARG A 14 -11.09 -9.53 -7.76
N ASN A 15 -11.76 -10.16 -6.81
CA ASN A 15 -11.35 -11.48 -6.31
C ASN A 15 -11.83 -12.58 -7.25
N GLU A 16 -11.16 -13.74 -7.22
CA GLU A 16 -11.68 -14.95 -7.84
C GLU A 16 -13.06 -15.31 -7.25
N GLN A 17 -13.93 -15.84 -8.11
CA GLN A 17 -15.28 -16.22 -7.70
C GLN A 17 -15.21 -17.41 -6.73
N GLU A 18 -15.60 -17.22 -5.48
CA GLU A 18 -15.90 -18.33 -4.59
C GLU A 18 -17.28 -18.90 -4.95
N GLN A 19 -17.34 -20.20 -5.26
CA GLN A 19 -18.61 -20.92 -5.30
C GLN A 19 -19.06 -21.18 -3.87
N THR A 20 -20.14 -20.51 -3.44
CA THR A 20 -20.80 -20.88 -2.19
C THR A 20 -21.41 -22.28 -2.34
N PRO A 21 -21.15 -23.23 -1.43
CA PRO A 21 -21.60 -24.63 -1.58
C PRO A 21 -23.13 -24.82 -1.59
N TYR A 22 -23.93 -23.78 -1.32
CA TYR A 22 -25.38 -23.84 -1.17
C TYR A 22 -26.19 -23.09 -2.23
N THR A 23 -25.55 -22.28 -3.09
CA THR A 23 -26.24 -21.53 -4.16
C THR A 23 -25.40 -21.49 -5.44
N SER A 24 -26.04 -21.62 -6.61
CA SER A 24 -25.43 -21.46 -7.93
C SER A 24 -25.14 -19.99 -8.30
N GLU A 25 -25.40 -19.06 -7.39
CA GLU A 25 -25.12 -17.63 -7.57
C GLU A 25 -23.63 -17.35 -7.39
N LYS A 26 -23.02 -16.79 -8.43
CA LYS A 26 -21.65 -16.28 -8.40
C LYS A 26 -21.66 -14.90 -7.77
N VAL A 27 -21.15 -14.77 -6.55
CA VAL A 27 -20.98 -13.47 -5.90
C VAL A 27 -19.65 -12.88 -6.35
N GLU A 28 -19.68 -11.80 -7.13
CA GLU A 28 -18.48 -11.01 -7.39
C GLU A 28 -18.10 -10.24 -6.12
N SER A 29 -16.88 -10.46 -5.62
CA SER A 29 -16.34 -9.71 -4.48
C SER A 29 -15.14 -8.88 -4.90
N TRP A 30 -15.00 -7.72 -4.27
CA TRP A 30 -13.93 -6.75 -4.54
C TRP A 30 -13.16 -6.45 -3.26
N ALA A 31 -11.84 -6.46 -3.34
CA ALA A 31 -10.96 -5.95 -2.31
C ALA A 31 -10.66 -4.47 -2.58
N PHE A 32 -10.85 -3.63 -1.55
CA PHE A 32 -10.44 -2.24 -1.58
C PHE A 32 -9.07 -2.12 -0.93
N CYS A 33 -8.13 -1.47 -1.61
CA CYS A 33 -6.79 -1.21 -1.10
C CYS A 33 -6.27 0.14 -1.60
N THR A 34 -5.13 0.53 -1.06
CA THR A 34 -4.35 1.66 -1.53
C THR A 34 -3.09 1.16 -2.24
N GLY A 35 -2.68 1.86 -3.29
CA GLY A 35 -1.44 1.63 -3.99
C GLY A 35 -0.72 2.93 -4.26
N TRP A 36 0.53 2.89 -4.72
CA TRP A 36 1.26 4.11 -5.05
C TRP A 36 2.38 3.88 -6.06
N LEU A 37 2.65 4.90 -6.89
CA LEU A 37 3.65 4.84 -7.94
C LEU A 37 5.07 4.87 -7.36
N VAL A 38 5.89 3.90 -7.76
CA VAL A 38 7.26 3.73 -7.28
C VAL A 38 8.28 3.85 -8.41
N GLY A 39 9.20 4.80 -8.28
CA GLY A 39 10.16 5.09 -9.35
C GLY A 39 9.50 5.53 -10.67
N ARG A 40 10.28 5.54 -11.75
CA ARG A 40 9.81 5.98 -13.07
C ARG A 40 8.95 4.94 -13.78
N GLY A 41 8.08 5.45 -14.65
CA GLY A 41 7.14 4.67 -15.45
C GLY A 41 5.89 4.27 -14.66
N ASN A 42 5.25 3.19 -15.09
CA ASN A 42 3.93 2.79 -14.61
C ASN A 42 4.01 1.65 -13.60
N HIS A 43 4.91 1.76 -12.62
CA HIS A 43 5.08 0.77 -11.56
C HIS A 43 4.38 1.20 -10.28
N LEU A 44 3.63 0.30 -9.67
CA LEU A 44 2.84 0.54 -8.48
C LEU A 44 3.16 -0.52 -7.42
N ILE A 45 3.25 -0.11 -6.14
CA ILE A 45 3.32 -1.02 -4.99
C ILE A 45 2.01 -0.99 -4.21
N THR A 46 1.59 -2.16 -3.72
CA THR A 46 0.54 -2.37 -2.71
C THR A 46 0.91 -3.59 -1.86
N ASN A 47 0.04 -4.03 -0.94
CA ASN A 47 0.28 -5.26 -0.19
C ASN A 47 0.06 -6.52 -1.03
N HIS A 48 0.75 -7.61 -0.69
CA HIS A 48 0.48 -8.91 -1.31
C HIS A 48 -0.93 -9.41 -0.95
N HIS A 49 -1.37 -9.22 0.30
CA HIS A 49 -2.69 -9.66 0.73
C HIS A 49 -3.84 -8.99 -0.04
N CYS A 50 -3.63 -7.81 -0.62
CA CYS A 50 -4.59 -7.13 -1.47
C CYS A 50 -4.84 -7.86 -2.80
N ILE A 51 -3.86 -8.64 -3.28
CA ILE A 51 -3.89 -9.29 -4.60
C ILE A 51 -3.76 -10.82 -4.54
N LYS A 52 -3.78 -11.40 -3.33
CA LYS A 52 -3.55 -12.84 -3.12
C LYS A 52 -4.67 -13.68 -3.73
N ASP A 53 -5.91 -13.19 -3.65
CA ASP A 53 -7.11 -13.85 -4.17
C ASP A 53 -7.62 -13.17 -5.46
N ALA A 54 -6.79 -12.34 -6.10
CA ALA A 54 -7.20 -11.54 -7.25
C ALA A 54 -7.44 -12.41 -8.49
N ALA A 55 -8.54 -12.15 -9.20
CA ALA A 55 -8.93 -12.83 -10.42
C ALA A 55 -7.87 -12.69 -11.52
N VAL A 56 -7.25 -13.80 -11.89
CA VAL A 56 -6.28 -13.85 -12.99
C VAL A 56 -7.01 -13.93 -14.33
N ILE A 57 -6.88 -12.88 -15.13
CA ILE A 57 -7.56 -12.74 -16.44
C ILE A 57 -6.62 -13.01 -17.63
N GLY A 58 -5.33 -13.27 -17.37
CA GLY A 58 -4.35 -13.55 -18.41
C GLY A 58 -2.92 -13.49 -17.90
N ARG A 59 -1.97 -13.44 -18.84
CA ARG A 59 -0.52 -13.34 -18.57
C ARG A 59 0.18 -12.43 -19.56
N ILE A 60 1.26 -11.77 -19.13
CA ILE A 60 2.23 -11.07 -19.98
C ILE A 60 3.61 -11.63 -19.64
N GLY A 61 4.19 -12.42 -20.54
CA GLY A 61 5.36 -13.24 -20.21
C GLY A 61 5.06 -14.21 -19.07
N SER A 62 5.90 -14.23 -18.04
CA SER A 62 5.68 -15.02 -16.81
C SER A 62 4.68 -14.39 -15.83
N ASN A 63 4.32 -13.11 -16.03
CA ASN A 63 3.59 -12.34 -15.04
C ASN A 63 2.08 -12.56 -15.18
N ARG A 64 1.39 -12.82 -14.06
CA ARG A 64 -0.07 -12.87 -14.02
C ARG A 64 -0.65 -11.48 -14.23
N THR A 65 -1.68 -11.39 -15.06
CA THR A 65 -2.48 -10.18 -15.25
C THR A 65 -3.76 -10.34 -14.45
N VAL A 66 -4.04 -9.39 -13.58
CA VAL A 66 -5.25 -9.38 -12.74
C VAL A 66 -6.13 -8.19 -13.06
N GLU A 67 -7.41 -8.35 -12.77
CA GLU A 67 -8.40 -7.28 -12.90
C GLU A 67 -8.36 -6.37 -11.68
N ALA A 68 -8.04 -5.10 -11.92
CA ALA A 68 -7.91 -4.10 -10.88
C ALA A 68 -8.17 -2.70 -11.45
N VAL A 69 -9.14 -1.99 -10.88
CA VAL A 69 -9.39 -0.58 -11.16
C VAL A 69 -8.37 0.25 -10.41
N VAL A 70 -7.53 0.98 -11.16
CA VAL A 70 -6.49 1.86 -10.61
C VAL A 70 -6.93 3.31 -10.83
N GLY A 71 -7.36 3.96 -9.75
CA GLY A 71 -7.84 5.33 -9.75
C GLY A 71 -6.86 6.31 -9.12
N PHE A 72 -6.59 7.44 -9.76
CA PHE A 72 -5.79 8.54 -9.19
C PHE A 72 -6.66 9.77 -8.96
N MET A 73 -6.19 10.68 -8.09
CA MET A 73 -6.87 11.96 -7.83
C MET A 73 -8.33 11.82 -7.37
N ALA A 74 -8.70 10.69 -6.74
CA ALA A 74 -9.98 10.56 -6.07
C ALA A 74 -9.95 11.43 -4.80
N GLU A 75 -10.37 12.69 -4.91
CA GLU A 75 -10.27 13.75 -3.89
C GLU A 75 -11.58 14.54 -3.86
N THR A 76 -12.03 14.92 -2.67
CA THR A 76 -13.19 15.81 -2.46
C THR A 76 -12.73 17.18 -1.98
N LYS A 77 -13.60 18.19 -2.09
CA LYS A 77 -13.28 19.55 -1.61
C LYS A 77 -13.22 19.61 -0.08
N CYS A 78 -14.01 18.77 0.60
CA CYS A 78 -14.13 18.76 2.06
C CYS A 78 -14.21 17.33 2.60
N CYS A 79 -13.62 17.10 3.78
CA CYS A 79 -13.59 15.79 4.45
C CYS A 79 -14.97 15.24 4.90
N ARG A 80 -16.05 15.99 4.70
CA ARG A 80 -17.43 15.64 5.13
C ARG A 80 -18.39 15.39 3.98
N GLU A 81 -17.92 15.43 2.74
CA GLU A 81 -18.75 15.03 1.59
C GLU A 81 -18.91 13.49 1.62
N VAL A 82 -19.97 13.03 2.28
CA VAL A 82 -20.37 11.62 2.35
C VAL A 82 -21.30 11.27 1.19
N GLY A 83 -21.12 10.08 0.59
CA GLY A 83 -21.95 9.57 -0.51
C GLY A 83 -21.21 8.52 -1.33
N PHE A 84 -21.92 7.74 -2.14
CA PHE A 84 -21.34 6.72 -3.02
C PHE A 84 -20.57 7.42 -4.17
N ILE A 85 -19.32 7.80 -3.93
CA ILE A 85 -18.52 8.57 -4.88
C ILE A 85 -17.63 7.66 -5.74
N GLU A 86 -18.27 6.71 -6.43
CA GLU A 86 -17.60 5.85 -7.42
C GLU A 86 -16.89 6.68 -8.51
N LYS A 87 -17.43 7.86 -8.85
CA LYS A 87 -16.94 8.72 -9.94
C LYS A 87 -15.85 9.75 -9.56
N VAL A 88 -15.24 9.70 -8.37
CA VAL A 88 -14.15 10.63 -8.05
C VAL A 88 -12.83 10.14 -8.60
N GLY A 89 -12.08 11.07 -9.18
CA GLY A 89 -10.75 10.81 -9.74
C GLY A 89 -10.79 10.31 -11.16
N ILE A 90 -9.64 9.77 -11.60
CA ILE A 90 -9.39 9.32 -12.97
C ILE A 90 -9.01 7.85 -12.91
N VAL A 91 -9.80 7.00 -13.57
CA VAL A 91 -9.48 5.58 -13.75
C VAL A 91 -8.46 5.46 -14.88
N GLU A 92 -7.21 5.19 -14.51
CA GLU A 92 -6.10 5.09 -15.45
C GLU A 92 -5.94 3.69 -16.01
N ALA A 93 -6.42 2.67 -15.32
CA ALA A 93 -6.35 1.27 -15.75
C ALA A 93 -7.44 0.42 -15.10
N THR A 94 -7.81 -0.67 -15.77
CA THR A 94 -8.67 -1.74 -15.24
C THR A 94 -7.91 -3.07 -15.09
N ARG A 95 -6.61 -3.08 -15.42
CA ARG A 95 -5.76 -4.28 -15.38
C ARG A 95 -4.36 -3.92 -14.94
N VAL A 96 -3.72 -4.84 -14.23
CA VAL A 96 -2.33 -4.74 -13.81
C VAL A 96 -1.60 -6.06 -14.05
N SER A 97 -0.31 -5.98 -14.34
CA SER A 97 0.56 -7.15 -14.45
C SER A 97 1.43 -7.25 -13.21
N VAL A 98 1.35 -8.36 -12.47
CA VAL A 98 2.10 -8.56 -11.22
C VAL A 98 3.55 -8.92 -11.57
N VAL A 99 4.47 -8.00 -11.27
CA VAL A 99 5.91 -8.12 -11.61
C VAL A 99 6.65 -8.93 -10.56
N ALA A 100 6.36 -8.69 -9.28
CA ALA A 100 6.91 -9.44 -8.17
C ALA A 100 5.98 -9.35 -6.97
N GLU A 101 5.94 -10.40 -6.17
CA GLU A 101 5.25 -10.40 -4.88
C GLU A 101 6.06 -11.17 -3.84
N ASN A 102 5.87 -10.80 -2.58
CA ASN A 102 6.52 -11.45 -1.44
C ASN A 102 5.53 -11.50 -0.28
N PRO A 103 4.98 -12.68 0.05
CA PRO A 103 4.09 -12.85 1.19
C PRO A 103 4.75 -12.58 2.55
N GLU A 104 6.05 -12.84 2.71
CA GLU A 104 6.79 -12.61 3.96
C GLU A 104 6.92 -11.10 4.26
N LEU A 105 7.13 -10.30 3.22
CA LEU A 105 7.19 -8.83 3.31
C LEU A 105 5.87 -8.14 2.93
N ASP A 106 4.82 -8.93 2.74
CA ASP A 106 3.48 -8.52 2.32
C ASP A 106 3.44 -7.38 1.30
N TYR A 107 4.21 -7.49 0.22
CA TYR A 107 4.20 -6.51 -0.87
C TYR A 107 3.96 -7.16 -2.22
N ALA A 108 3.36 -6.40 -3.13
CA ALA A 108 3.27 -6.69 -4.55
C ALA A 108 3.72 -5.47 -5.37
N LEU A 109 4.70 -5.69 -6.25
CA LEU A 109 5.08 -4.75 -7.31
C LEU A 109 4.32 -5.11 -8.57
N MET A 110 3.61 -4.14 -9.13
CA MET A 110 2.78 -4.30 -10.31
C MET A 110 3.15 -3.28 -11.38
N ARG A 111 2.98 -3.66 -12.65
CA ARG A 111 2.97 -2.74 -13.78
C ARG A 111 1.52 -2.41 -14.14
N VAL A 112 1.18 -1.14 -14.09
CA VAL A 112 -0.15 -0.64 -14.47
C VAL A 112 -0.28 -0.70 -15.99
N LEU A 113 -1.31 -1.39 -16.48
CA LEU A 113 -1.63 -1.47 -17.91
C LEU A 113 -2.64 -0.37 -18.22
N THR A 114 -2.12 0.83 -18.52
CA THR A 114 -2.94 2.03 -18.70
C THR A 114 -3.95 1.85 -19.84
N ASN A 115 -5.15 2.41 -19.65
CA ASN A 115 -6.21 2.43 -20.67
C ASN A 115 -5.75 3.18 -21.93
N ASP A 116 -4.90 4.20 -21.75
CA ASP A 116 -4.14 4.85 -22.81
C ASP A 116 -2.65 4.50 -22.66
N SER A 117 -2.12 3.73 -23.61
CA SER A 117 -0.73 3.24 -23.61
C SER A 117 0.34 4.35 -23.72
N THR A 118 -0.05 5.58 -24.08
CA THR A 118 0.87 6.72 -24.19
C THR A 118 1.10 7.42 -22.85
N VAL A 119 0.33 7.07 -21.83
CA VAL A 119 0.39 7.69 -20.50
C VAL A 119 1.55 7.14 -19.68
N ASP A 120 2.45 8.05 -19.27
CA ASP A 120 3.40 7.83 -18.17
C ASP A 120 2.82 8.39 -16.87
N LEU A 121 2.39 7.50 -15.99
CA LEU A 121 1.76 7.82 -14.71
C LEU A 121 2.74 8.52 -13.77
N ALA A 122 4.01 8.09 -13.73
CA ALA A 122 5.03 8.74 -12.92
C ALA A 122 5.30 10.18 -13.38
N ARG A 123 5.19 10.47 -14.68
CA ARG A 123 5.26 11.84 -15.20
C ARG A 123 4.00 12.66 -14.87
N ARG A 124 2.81 12.06 -14.93
CA ARG A 124 1.52 12.74 -14.70
C ARG A 124 1.25 13.06 -13.23
N TYR A 125 1.56 12.10 -12.35
CA TYR A 125 1.22 12.15 -10.92
C TYR A 125 2.44 12.28 -10.01
N GLY A 126 3.66 12.11 -10.54
CA GLY A 126 4.86 11.91 -9.75
C GLY A 126 4.99 10.46 -9.29
N TYR A 127 6.05 10.20 -8.54
CA TYR A 127 6.31 8.90 -7.93
C TYR A 127 6.98 9.09 -6.57
N LEU A 128 6.92 8.04 -5.76
CA LEU A 128 7.55 7.98 -4.46
C LEU A 128 8.82 7.12 -4.53
N ARG A 129 9.69 7.31 -3.54
CA ARG A 129 10.97 6.61 -3.42
C ARG A 129 11.02 5.89 -2.08
N LEU A 130 11.41 4.61 -2.09
CA LEU A 130 11.68 3.81 -0.91
C LEU A 130 12.91 4.40 -0.20
N ARG A 131 12.88 4.49 1.13
CA ARG A 131 14.05 4.94 1.90
C ARG A 131 15.02 3.79 2.16
N ALA A 132 16.24 3.89 1.65
CA ALA A 132 17.24 2.83 1.78
C ALA A 132 17.64 2.53 3.23
N THR A 133 17.61 3.54 4.11
CA THR A 133 18.03 3.42 5.51
C THR A 133 16.94 2.85 6.43
N GLY A 134 15.71 2.69 5.94
CA GLY A 134 14.57 2.24 6.75
C GLY A 134 14.06 3.31 7.72
N PRO A 135 12.98 3.05 8.48
CA PRO A 135 12.36 3.98 9.44
C PRO A 135 13.30 4.38 10.59
N VAL A 136 13.08 5.55 11.17
CA VAL A 136 13.80 6.08 12.35
C VAL A 136 12.77 6.29 13.47
N ASP A 137 13.09 5.81 14.66
CA ASP A 137 12.22 5.96 15.83
C ASP A 137 11.90 7.43 16.14
N GLY A 138 10.64 7.71 16.45
CA GLY A 138 10.13 9.05 16.73
C GLY A 138 10.04 10.00 15.53
N GLU A 139 10.36 9.56 14.31
CA GLU A 139 10.32 10.46 13.15
C GLU A 139 8.87 10.86 12.78
N PRO A 140 8.59 12.13 12.46
CA PRO A 140 7.28 12.55 12.03
C PRO A 140 6.90 11.98 10.65
N ILE A 141 5.68 11.47 10.53
CA ILE A 141 5.16 10.84 9.31
C ILE A 141 3.83 11.42 8.83
N TYR A 142 3.44 11.02 7.61
CA TYR A 142 2.09 11.18 7.09
C TYR A 142 1.74 10.02 6.14
N ILE A 143 0.45 9.66 6.07
CA ILE A 143 -0.08 8.52 5.33
C ILE A 143 -1.23 8.99 4.43
N PRO A 144 -0.96 9.28 3.15
CA PRO A 144 -2.01 9.41 2.14
C PRO A 144 -2.60 8.02 1.82
N GLN A 145 -3.93 7.90 1.92
CA GLN A 145 -4.64 6.62 1.90
C GLN A 145 -6.04 6.74 1.29
N HIS A 146 -6.61 5.60 0.87
CA HIS A 146 -8.00 5.46 0.40
C HIS A 146 -8.80 4.52 1.32
N PRO A 147 -9.13 4.96 2.55
CA PRO A 147 -9.90 4.17 3.49
C PRO A 147 -11.26 3.83 2.86
N ARG A 148 -11.68 2.58 3.00
CA ARG A 148 -12.95 2.00 2.50
C ARG A 148 -13.15 2.16 0.98
N GLY A 149 -12.10 2.46 0.20
CA GLY A 149 -12.21 2.82 -1.21
C GLY A 149 -12.79 4.22 -1.47
N GLU A 150 -12.88 5.05 -0.43
CA GLU A 150 -13.39 6.41 -0.48
C GLU A 150 -12.34 7.39 -1.02
N PRO A 151 -12.69 8.68 -1.23
CA PRO A 151 -11.73 9.71 -1.57
C PRO A 151 -10.54 9.76 -0.60
N LYS A 152 -9.44 10.30 -1.07
CA LYS A 152 -8.16 10.27 -0.37
C LYS A 152 -8.21 11.03 0.94
N GLU A 153 -7.71 10.41 1.97
CA GLU A 153 -7.45 11.02 3.26
C GLU A 153 -5.94 11.04 3.54
N ILE A 154 -5.49 11.98 4.39
CA ILE A 154 -4.09 12.05 4.82
C ILE A 154 -4.04 12.06 6.34
N ALA A 155 -3.71 10.91 6.94
CA ALA A 155 -3.40 10.84 8.36
C ALA A 155 -2.02 11.45 8.60
N SER A 156 -1.92 12.39 9.54
CA SER A 156 -0.66 13.10 9.76
C SER A 156 -0.47 13.61 11.18
N VAL A 157 -1.53 13.68 11.99
CA VAL A 157 -1.49 14.18 13.37
C VAL A 157 -2.24 13.23 14.30
N LYS A 158 -1.80 13.17 15.56
CA LYS A 158 -2.49 12.50 16.67
C LYS A 158 -2.51 13.46 17.85
N ASP A 159 -3.71 13.73 18.39
CA ASP A 159 -3.90 14.64 19.53
C ASP A 159 -3.19 16.01 19.39
N GLY A 160 -3.28 16.59 18.18
CA GLY A 160 -2.67 17.88 17.84
C GLY A 160 -1.16 17.87 17.62
N LYS A 161 -0.49 16.72 17.79
CA LYS A 161 0.94 16.54 17.53
C LYS A 161 1.17 15.78 16.22
N PRO A 162 2.34 15.88 15.58
CA PRO A 162 2.67 15.05 14.43
C PRO A 162 2.53 13.56 14.79
N ALA A 163 1.93 12.77 13.89
CA ALA A 163 2.04 11.33 13.98
C ALA A 163 3.51 10.92 13.77
N VAL A 164 3.96 9.89 14.48
CA VAL A 164 5.35 9.46 14.54
C VAL A 164 5.48 7.95 14.36
N VAL A 165 6.65 7.55 13.89
CA VAL A 165 7.11 6.16 13.93
C VAL A 165 7.47 5.75 15.35
N GLU A 166 7.19 4.49 15.69
CA GLU A 166 7.76 3.79 16.83
C GLU A 166 8.43 2.49 16.34
N VAL A 167 9.75 2.41 16.50
CA VAL A 167 10.53 1.22 16.15
C VAL A 167 10.74 0.41 17.42
N LEU A 168 9.91 -0.62 17.61
CA LEU A 168 10.06 -1.51 18.74
C LEU A 168 11.28 -2.44 18.57
N PRO A 169 11.96 -2.81 19.67
CA PRO A 169 12.98 -3.86 19.63
C PRO A 169 12.40 -5.18 19.11
N ALA A 170 13.21 -5.96 18.38
CA ALA A 170 12.79 -7.18 17.67
C ALA A 170 12.15 -8.28 18.56
N ASN A 171 12.30 -8.20 19.88
CA ASN A 171 11.76 -9.18 20.84
C ASN A 171 10.50 -8.70 21.58
N THR A 172 9.98 -7.51 21.26
CA THR A 172 8.94 -6.86 22.09
C THR A 172 7.51 -7.24 21.70
N MET A 173 7.25 -7.68 20.46
CA MET A 173 5.89 -8.03 20.00
C MET A 173 5.85 -9.25 19.07
N LYS A 174 4.97 -10.20 19.37
CA LYS A 174 4.76 -11.50 18.70
C LYS A 174 3.88 -11.39 17.44
N PHE A 175 3.99 -10.33 16.64
CA PHE A 175 3.46 -10.41 15.27
C PHE A 175 4.34 -11.34 14.40
N SER A 176 5.58 -11.58 14.85
CA SER A 176 6.59 -12.46 14.26
C SER A 176 6.21 -13.96 14.18
N ALA A 177 5.18 -14.42 14.91
CA ALA A 177 4.80 -15.85 14.90
C ALA A 177 4.34 -16.37 13.51
N LEU A 178 3.92 -15.49 12.59
CA LEU A 178 3.58 -15.87 11.21
C LEU A 178 4.74 -15.75 10.21
N LEU A 179 5.83 -15.06 10.56
CA LEU A 179 6.99 -14.83 9.70
C LEU A 179 8.15 -15.71 10.16
N SER A 180 7.93 -17.01 10.11
CA SER A 180 8.89 -18.05 10.51
C SER A 180 10.12 -18.09 9.60
N ARG A 181 11.08 -17.18 9.82
CA ARG A 181 12.50 -17.40 9.53
C ARG A 181 13.36 -16.74 10.62
N LYS A 182 14.49 -17.39 10.93
CA LYS A 182 15.58 -16.89 11.78
C LYS A 182 16.26 -15.65 11.16
N SER A 183 15.56 -14.52 11.05
CA SER A 183 16.20 -13.24 10.76
C SER A 183 16.10 -12.34 11.98
N ASP A 184 17.24 -11.82 12.44
CA ASP A 184 17.33 -10.89 13.58
C ASP A 184 16.68 -9.51 13.30
N ILE A 185 16.13 -9.30 12.10
CA ILE A 185 15.54 -8.04 11.67
C ILE A 185 14.01 -8.17 11.68
N GLU A 186 13.38 -7.46 12.62
CA GLU A 186 11.93 -7.29 12.65
C GLU A 186 11.47 -6.44 11.43
N PRO A 187 10.64 -7.00 10.53
CA PRO A 187 10.16 -6.27 9.35
C PRO A 187 9.04 -5.28 9.67
N THR A 188 8.41 -5.40 10.83
CA THR A 188 7.30 -4.55 11.25
C THR A 188 7.80 -3.24 11.84
N VAL A 189 7.09 -2.16 11.52
CA VAL A 189 7.24 -0.85 12.16
C VAL A 189 5.87 -0.35 12.58
N TRP A 190 5.82 0.31 13.73
CA TRP A 190 4.59 0.79 14.36
C TRP A 190 4.49 2.30 14.28
N TYR A 191 3.28 2.83 14.37
CA TYR A 191 3.03 4.27 14.39
C TYR A 191 1.63 4.61 14.91
N ASN A 192 1.45 5.87 15.29
CA ASN A 192 0.23 6.41 15.88
C ASN A 192 -0.58 7.28 14.90
N ALA A 193 -0.64 6.89 13.63
CA ALA A 193 -1.45 7.56 12.61
C ALA A 193 -2.71 6.74 12.32
N ASP A 194 -3.89 7.35 12.28
CA ASP A 194 -5.17 6.65 12.10
C ASP A 194 -5.32 6.07 10.67
N THR A 195 -5.91 4.87 10.57
CA THR A 195 -6.18 4.16 9.31
C THR A 195 -7.46 3.34 9.45
N GLU A 196 -8.13 3.03 8.34
CA GLU A 196 -9.33 2.17 8.29
C GLU A 196 -9.17 1.06 7.24
N PRO A 197 -10.02 0.01 7.22
CA PRO A 197 -10.01 -0.98 6.13
C PRO A 197 -9.96 -0.31 4.76
N GLY A 198 -9.18 -0.82 3.80
CA GLY A 198 -8.90 -0.15 2.52
C GLY A 198 -7.62 0.69 2.49
N SER A 199 -7.08 1.03 3.67
CA SER A 199 -5.79 1.71 3.79
C SER A 199 -4.60 0.80 3.50
N SER A 200 -4.78 -0.53 3.53
CA SER A 200 -3.75 -1.52 3.19
C SER A 200 -3.03 -1.15 1.89
N GLY A 201 -1.70 -1.08 1.96
CA GLY A 201 -0.82 -0.74 0.86
C GLY A 201 -0.48 0.75 0.78
N SER A 202 -1.01 1.57 1.68
CA SER A 202 -0.67 3.00 1.74
C SER A 202 0.81 3.23 2.06
N PRO A 203 1.44 4.22 1.42
CA PRO A 203 2.80 4.61 1.76
C PRO A 203 2.81 5.39 3.07
N VAL A 204 3.65 4.98 4.01
CA VAL A 204 3.99 5.78 5.19
C VAL A 204 5.21 6.63 4.84
N LEU A 205 5.04 7.95 4.75
CA LEU A 205 6.09 8.85 4.31
C LEU A 205 6.68 9.63 5.48
N SER A 206 8.01 9.78 5.49
CA SER A 206 8.66 10.73 6.39
C SER A 206 8.26 12.16 6.01
N ARG A 207 7.86 12.97 7.00
CA ARG A 207 7.59 14.39 6.78
C ARG A 207 8.86 15.18 6.42
N LYS A 208 10.05 14.65 6.77
CA LYS A 208 11.34 15.32 6.58
C LYS A 208 11.75 15.34 5.11
N ASP A 209 11.69 14.19 4.44
CA ASP A 209 12.24 14.01 3.10
C ASP A 209 11.21 13.49 2.06
N ASN A 210 9.99 13.17 2.50
CA ASN A 210 8.93 12.56 1.68
C ASN A 210 9.34 11.24 1.01
N THR A 211 10.28 10.50 1.59
CA THR A 211 10.58 9.12 1.22
C THR A 211 9.64 8.19 1.98
N VAL A 212 9.32 7.04 1.37
CA VAL A 212 8.48 6.03 2.00
C VAL A 212 9.34 5.25 2.98
N VAL A 213 8.92 5.17 4.23
CA VAL A 213 9.61 4.46 5.31
C VAL A 213 8.94 3.11 5.59
N ALA A 214 7.63 3.02 5.41
CA ALA A 214 6.86 1.78 5.57
C ALA A 214 5.74 1.63 4.54
N LEU A 215 5.32 0.40 4.30
CA LEU A 215 4.10 0.03 3.60
C LEU A 215 3.04 -0.35 4.63
N HIS A 216 1.99 0.45 4.81
CA HIS A 216 0.95 0.15 5.79
C HIS A 216 0.28 -1.19 5.47
N ARG A 217 0.06 -2.02 6.49
CA ARG A 217 -0.46 -3.38 6.35
C ARG A 217 -1.69 -3.65 7.22
N ALA A 218 -1.63 -3.26 8.50
CA ALA A 218 -2.60 -3.71 9.49
C ALA A 218 -2.87 -2.65 10.55
N GLY A 219 -4.08 -2.71 11.12
CA GLY A 219 -4.48 -1.92 12.29
C GLY A 219 -4.70 -2.75 13.56
N SER A 220 -5.03 -2.06 14.65
CA SER A 220 -5.02 -2.59 16.02
C SER A 220 -5.87 -3.84 16.26
N SER A 221 -6.97 -4.03 15.50
CA SER A 221 -7.82 -5.22 15.60
C SER A 221 -7.17 -6.48 15.04
N GLU A 222 -6.28 -6.35 14.06
CA GLU A 222 -5.53 -7.47 13.46
C GLU A 222 -4.21 -7.74 14.17
N ALA A 223 -3.65 -6.73 14.85
CA ALA A 223 -2.41 -6.83 15.60
C ALA A 223 -2.53 -7.61 16.93
N GLY A 224 -3.74 -7.88 17.42
CA GLY A 224 -3.98 -8.74 18.59
C GLY A 224 -3.43 -8.21 19.93
N TYR A 225 -3.14 -6.90 20.04
CA TYR A 225 -2.56 -6.31 21.25
C TYR A 225 -3.53 -5.39 22.00
N SER A 226 -3.84 -5.81 23.23
CA SER A 226 -4.45 -5.04 24.31
C SER A 226 -3.38 -4.82 25.39
N ALA A 227 -2.58 -3.76 25.27
CA ALA A 227 -1.69 -3.29 26.34
C ALA A 227 -1.34 -1.81 26.14
N SER A 228 -2.22 -0.93 26.65
CA SER A 228 -1.94 0.38 27.29
C SER A 228 -0.91 1.36 26.67
N THR A 229 -0.50 1.22 25.42
CA THR A 229 0.38 2.16 24.71
C THR A 229 -0.32 2.58 23.42
N GLY A 230 -0.36 3.88 23.11
CA GLY A 230 -1.12 4.47 22.01
C GLY A 230 -0.63 4.14 20.59
N LEU A 231 -0.19 2.89 20.38
CA LEU A 231 0.20 2.32 19.11
C LEU A 231 -0.98 1.61 18.47
N PHE A 232 -1.38 2.06 17.29
CA PHE A 232 -2.63 1.58 16.67
C PHE A 232 -2.41 0.92 15.30
N ASN A 233 -1.32 1.22 14.59
CA ASN A 233 -1.14 0.73 13.22
C ASN A 233 0.29 0.25 12.93
N ALA A 234 0.38 -0.72 12.02
CA ALA A 234 1.61 -1.38 11.62
C ALA A 234 1.83 -1.31 10.10
N GLY A 235 3.10 -1.31 9.72
CA GLY A 235 3.54 -1.42 8.34
C GLY A 235 4.80 -2.24 8.19
N ILE A 236 5.12 -2.60 6.94
CA ILE A 236 6.35 -3.30 6.59
C ILE A 236 7.42 -2.29 6.17
N ARG A 237 8.62 -2.46 6.73
CA ARG A 237 9.81 -1.68 6.43
C ARG A 237 10.18 -1.70 4.94
N THR A 238 10.17 -0.52 4.32
CA THR A 238 10.46 -0.37 2.88
C THR A 238 11.91 -0.61 2.50
N ASP A 239 12.87 -0.50 3.42
CA ASP A 239 14.27 -0.84 3.17
C ASP A 239 14.46 -2.36 2.93
N LEU A 240 13.59 -3.18 3.53
CA LEU A 240 13.58 -4.64 3.28
C LEU A 240 12.93 -4.96 1.93
N ILE A 241 11.84 -4.26 1.59
CA ILE A 241 11.19 -4.35 0.27
C ILE A 241 12.17 -3.92 -0.83
N ALA A 242 12.89 -2.80 -0.64
CA ALA A 242 13.90 -2.31 -1.58
C ALA A 242 15.00 -3.35 -1.81
N ARG A 243 15.55 -3.91 -0.73
CA ARG A 243 16.57 -4.97 -0.81
C ARG A 243 16.07 -6.20 -1.54
N ASP A 244 14.83 -6.61 -1.30
CA ASP A 244 14.24 -7.76 -2.00
C ASP A 244 14.06 -7.50 -3.51
N LEU A 245 13.51 -6.34 -3.87
CA LEU A 245 13.35 -5.92 -5.27
C LEU A 245 14.68 -5.77 -6.01
N GLN A 246 15.73 -5.27 -5.33
CA GLN A 246 17.09 -5.20 -5.86
C GLN A 246 17.68 -6.58 -6.11
N ARG A 247 17.59 -7.50 -5.14
CA ARG A 247 18.06 -8.89 -5.29
C ARG A 247 17.38 -9.60 -6.46
N ARG A 248 16.08 -9.37 -6.63
CA ARG A 248 15.28 -9.91 -7.74
C ARG A 248 15.49 -9.17 -9.07
N ARG A 249 16.26 -8.06 -9.08
CA ARG A 249 16.53 -7.20 -10.25
C ARG A 249 15.28 -6.63 -10.92
N VAL A 250 14.27 -6.31 -10.11
CA VAL A 250 12.98 -5.75 -10.58
C VAL A 250 12.65 -4.40 -9.95
N LEU A 251 13.56 -3.82 -9.15
CA LEU A 251 13.37 -2.48 -8.60
C LEU A 251 13.25 -1.45 -9.74
N PRO A 252 12.16 -0.66 -9.81
CA PRO A 252 12.01 0.36 -10.84
C PRO A 252 13.13 1.41 -10.79
N LYS A 253 13.44 2.01 -11.95
CA LYS A 253 14.44 3.08 -12.03
C LYS A 253 14.02 4.26 -11.13
N ASP A 254 14.99 4.87 -10.44
CA ASP A 254 14.79 5.98 -9.51
C ASP A 254 13.86 5.69 -8.31
N ALA A 255 13.57 4.41 -8.03
CA ALA A 255 12.70 4.01 -6.92
C ALA A 255 13.34 4.09 -5.53
N LEU A 256 14.68 4.12 -5.43
CA LEU A 256 15.39 4.17 -4.15
C LEU A 256 15.89 5.58 -3.88
N ALA A 257 15.63 6.12 -2.68
CA ALA A 257 16.28 7.33 -2.19
C ALA A 257 17.57 6.96 -1.46
N THR A 258 18.68 7.55 -1.90
CA THR A 258 20.04 7.41 -1.37
C THR A 258 20.41 8.59 -0.51
#